data_AF-A0A967KI61-F1
#
_entry.id   AF-A0A967KI61-F1
#
_cell.length_a   1.000
_cell.length_b   1.000
_cell.length_c   1.000
_cell.angle_alpha   90.00
_cell.angle_beta   90.00
_cell.angle_gamma   90.00
#
_symmetry.space_group_name_H-M   'P 1'
#
loop_
_entity.id
_entity.type
_entity.pdbx_description
1 polymer ?
#
loop_
_entity_poly.entity_id
_entity_poly.type
_entity_poly.pdbx_seq_one_letter_code
_entity_poly.pdbx_strand_id
1 'polypeptide(L)'
;MEIITEYAGSDGRLAHLLLEDESLDGLVIAGVGLGHVSDGTLEAIRDIRAKGIPVVLSSRVPTGRIVPLYAVDFETRNLGCIDADNLSPQKARILLMLAMTRTRDPAELQEFFDR
;
A
#
# COMPACT_ATOMS: atom_id res chain seq x y z
N MET A 1 1.08 -11.80 3.01
CA MET A 1 0.07 -10.74 2.76
C MET A 1 -0.30 -10.07 4.07
N GLU A 2 0.21 -8.87 4.32
CA GLU A 2 0.08 -8.18 5.61
C GLU A 2 -0.65 -6.85 5.54
N ILE A 3 -1.11 -6.36 6.70
CA ILE A 3 -1.63 -5.00 6.86
C ILE A 3 -0.80 -4.30 7.94
N ILE A 4 -0.19 -3.17 7.59
CA ILE A 4 0.41 -2.27 8.58
C ILE A 4 -0.39 -0.98 8.68
N THR A 5 -0.25 -0.30 9.81
CA THR A 5 -1.07 0.85 10.16
C THR A 5 -0.16 2.02 10.49
N GLU A 6 -0.33 3.14 9.77
CA GLU A 6 0.37 4.38 10.06
C GLU A 6 -0.23 5.08 11.29
N TYR A 7 0.58 5.82 12.03
CA TYR A 7 0.13 6.62 13.17
C TYR A 7 1.17 7.69 13.49
N ALA A 8 0.82 8.65 14.36
CA ALA A 8 1.77 9.67 14.79
C ALA A 8 2.97 9.04 15.48
N GLY A 9 4.17 9.23 14.92
CA GLY A 9 5.40 8.59 15.40
C GLY A 9 5.72 7.24 14.77
N SER A 10 4.94 6.78 13.78
CA SER A 10 5.34 5.68 12.90
C SER A 10 6.61 6.09 12.13
N ASP A 11 7.61 5.22 12.14
CA ASP A 11 8.97 5.44 11.63
C ASP A 11 9.36 4.45 10.54
N GLY A 12 8.40 3.68 10.01
CA GLY A 12 8.65 2.64 9.01
C GLY A 12 9.22 1.33 9.56
N ARG A 13 9.49 1.21 10.86
CA ARG A 13 10.11 0.00 11.45
C ARG A 13 9.35 -1.29 11.12
N LEU A 14 8.02 -1.28 11.20
CA LEU A 14 7.22 -2.46 10.86
C LEU A 14 7.34 -2.82 9.38
N ALA A 15 7.34 -1.83 8.49
CA ALA A 15 7.52 -2.06 7.05
C ALA A 15 8.91 -2.64 6.74
N HIS A 16 9.95 -2.12 7.39
CA HIS A 16 11.31 -2.66 7.25
C HIS A 16 11.45 -4.07 7.79
N LEU A 17 10.83 -4.41 8.94
CA LEU A 17 10.86 -5.77 9.47
C LEU A 17 10.22 -6.78 8.51
N LEU A 18 9.19 -6.37 7.78
CA LEU A 18 8.53 -7.20 6.77
C LEU A 18 9.41 -7.47 5.54
N LEU A 19 10.46 -6.67 5.27
CA LEU A 19 11.42 -6.97 4.20
C LEU A 19 12.17 -8.28 4.43
N GLU A 20 12.36 -8.68 5.69
CA GLU A 20 13.06 -9.91 6.08
C GLU A 20 12.14 -11.15 6.01
N ASP A 21 10.83 -10.96 5.82
CA ASP A 21 9.87 -12.05 5.68
C ASP A 21 9.79 -12.52 4.22
N GLU A 22 10.44 -13.64 3.92
CA GLU A 22 10.40 -14.28 2.60
C GLU A 22 9.00 -14.72 2.17
N SER A 23 8.03 -14.82 3.10
CA SER A 23 6.65 -15.17 2.79
C SER A 23 5.76 -13.96 2.48
N LEU A 24 6.32 -12.74 2.48
CA LEU A 24 5.58 -11.52 2.18
C LEU A 24 5.23 -11.44 0.68
N ASP A 25 4.05 -11.94 0.33
CA ASP A 25 3.53 -11.85 -1.04
C ASP A 25 2.78 -10.54 -1.37
N GLY A 26 2.57 -9.65 -0.40
CA GLY A 26 1.85 -8.39 -0.61
C GLY A 26 1.63 -7.61 0.68
N LEU A 27 1.51 -6.29 0.56
CA LEU A 27 1.36 -5.37 1.70
C LEU A 27 0.20 -4.39 1.46
N VAL A 28 -0.65 -4.22 2.47
CA VAL A 28 -1.60 -3.12 2.54
C VAL A 28 -1.17 -2.15 3.64
N ILE A 29 -1.09 -0.88 3.33
CA ILE A 29 -0.75 0.17 4.29
C ILE A 29 -2.00 0.97 4.58
N ALA A 30 -2.44 0.94 5.84
CA ALA A 30 -3.48 1.81 6.33
C ALA A 30 -2.85 3.17 6.68
N GLY A 31 -2.76 4.04 5.67
CA GLY A 31 -2.19 5.37 5.79
C GLY A 31 -3.04 6.35 6.60
N VAL A 32 -2.52 7.55 6.82
CA VAL A 32 -3.27 8.64 7.47
C VAL A 32 -4.00 9.48 6.42
N GLY A 33 -5.21 9.93 6.72
CA GLY A 33 -5.99 10.82 5.84
C GLY A 33 -6.17 10.23 4.43
N LEU A 34 -5.47 10.81 3.46
CA LEU A 34 -5.53 10.46 2.05
C LEU A 34 -4.64 9.26 1.66
N GLY A 35 -4.16 8.48 2.63
CA GLY A 35 -3.23 7.36 2.40
C GLY A 35 -1.77 7.70 2.65
N HIS A 36 -1.50 8.81 3.35
CA HIS A 36 -0.15 9.28 3.62
C HIS A 36 0.62 8.32 4.53
N VAL A 37 1.92 8.22 4.26
CA VAL A 37 2.88 7.38 4.96
C VAL A 37 4.04 8.22 5.47
N SER A 38 4.74 7.72 6.49
CA SER A 38 5.97 8.37 6.98
C SER A 38 7.13 8.23 5.99
N ASP A 39 8.15 9.08 6.09
CA ASP A 39 9.35 8.98 5.23
C ASP A 39 10.07 7.63 5.39
N GLY A 40 10.11 7.07 6.61
CA GLY A 40 10.68 5.74 6.86
C GLY A 40 9.85 4.63 6.22
N THR A 41 8.52 4.73 6.28
CA THR A 41 7.66 3.77 5.55
C THR A 41 7.84 3.91 4.05
N LEU A 42 7.99 5.12 3.52
CA LEU A 42 8.24 5.35 2.10
C LEU A 42 9.57 4.71 1.65
N GLU A 43 10.62 4.79 2.47
CA GLU A 43 11.88 4.08 2.22
C GLU A 43 11.66 2.57 2.13
N ALA A 44 10.98 1.98 3.13
CA ALA A 44 10.63 0.56 3.09
C ALA A 44 9.76 0.19 1.86
N ILE A 45 8.83 1.06 1.44
CA ILE A 45 8.03 0.83 0.23
C ILE A 45 8.93 0.71 -1.00
N ARG A 46 9.96 1.57 -1.15
CA ARG A 46 10.89 1.50 -2.28
C ARG A 46 11.54 0.10 -2.35
N ASP A 47 11.99 -0.41 -1.23
CA ASP A 47 12.65 -1.72 -1.14
C ASP A 47 11.66 -2.88 -1.38
N ILE A 48 10.45 -2.81 -0.80
CA ILE A 48 9.40 -3.83 -0.99
C ILE A 48 8.99 -3.90 -2.47
N ARG A 49 8.80 -2.74 -3.11
CA ARG A 49 8.47 -2.64 -4.53
C ARG A 49 9.61 -3.13 -5.42
N ALA A 50 10.87 -2.90 -5.05
CA ALA A 50 12.03 -3.44 -5.75
C ALA A 50 12.09 -4.98 -5.73
N LYS A 51 11.54 -5.62 -4.69
CA LYS A 51 11.34 -7.09 -4.63
C LYS A 51 10.13 -7.59 -5.46
N GLY A 52 9.41 -6.70 -6.13
CA GLY A 52 8.22 -7.03 -6.93
C GLY A 52 6.96 -7.27 -6.10
N ILE A 53 6.99 -6.99 -4.80
CA ILE A 53 5.86 -7.24 -3.90
C ILE A 53 4.82 -6.11 -4.06
N PRO A 54 3.54 -6.40 -4.33
CA PRO A 54 2.49 -5.39 -4.46
C PRO A 54 2.25 -4.66 -3.14
N VAL A 55 2.18 -3.33 -3.22
CA VAL A 55 1.85 -2.44 -2.09
C VAL A 55 0.57 -1.69 -2.42
N VAL A 56 -0.43 -1.79 -1.55
CA VAL A 56 -1.70 -1.07 -1.67
C VAL A 56 -1.78 0.00 -0.59
N LEU A 57 -2.03 1.25 -0.97
CA LEU A 57 -2.30 2.35 -0.07
C LEU A 57 -3.81 2.44 0.20
N SER A 58 -4.18 2.30 1.47
CA SER A 58 -5.53 2.50 1.98
C SER A 58 -5.49 3.54 3.10
N SER A 59 -6.63 3.85 3.71
CA SER A 59 -6.74 4.80 4.82
C SER A 59 -7.33 4.14 6.05
N ARG A 60 -6.86 4.55 7.23
CA ARG A 60 -7.50 4.21 8.51
C ARG A 60 -8.76 5.02 8.77
N VAL A 61 -8.97 6.09 8.01
CA VAL A 61 -10.16 6.93 8.13
C VAL A 61 -11.36 6.14 7.60
N PRO A 62 -12.48 6.05 8.33
CA PRO A 62 -13.62 5.20 7.93
C PRO A 62 -14.27 5.59 6.60
N THR A 63 -14.15 6.85 6.20
CA THR A 63 -14.76 7.40 4.99
C THR A 63 -13.78 8.31 4.24
N GLY A 64 -14.01 8.46 2.95
CA GLY A 64 -13.13 9.18 2.03
C GLY A 64 -12.50 8.23 1.02
N ARG A 65 -11.57 8.76 0.23
CA ARG A 65 -10.82 7.99 -0.77
C ARG A 65 -9.37 8.44 -0.81
N ILE A 66 -8.50 7.60 -1.33
CA ILE A 66 -7.12 7.95 -1.64
C ILE A 66 -7.13 9.00 -2.74
N VAL A 67 -6.63 10.19 -2.42
CA VAL A 67 -6.47 11.28 -3.38
C VAL A 67 -5.04 11.81 -3.24
N PRO A 68 -4.23 11.66 -4.28
CA PRO A 68 -2.84 12.03 -4.23
C PRO A 68 -2.70 13.53 -4.53
N LEU A 69 -2.37 14.30 -3.49
CA LEU A 69 -2.34 15.77 -3.54
C LEU A 69 -0.95 16.35 -3.27
N TYR A 70 -0.07 15.58 -2.65
CA TYR A 70 1.26 16.02 -2.24
C TYR A 70 2.35 15.26 -3.00
N ALA A 71 3.55 15.82 -3.08
CA ALA A 71 4.67 15.24 -3.83
C ALA A 71 4.95 13.76 -3.45
N VAL A 72 4.88 13.44 -2.15
CA VAL A 72 5.03 12.07 -1.64
C VAL A 72 3.99 11.10 -2.21
N ASP A 73 2.77 11.56 -2.46
CA ASP A 73 1.68 10.75 -3.02
C ASP A 73 1.88 10.44 -4.51
N PHE A 74 2.61 11.31 -5.22
CA PHE A 74 3.04 11.02 -6.59
C PHE A 74 4.23 10.08 -6.62
N GLU A 75 5.11 10.15 -5.61
CA GLU A 75 6.24 9.24 -5.51
C GLU A 75 5.81 7.79 -5.29
N THR A 76 4.88 7.52 -4.38
CA THR A 76 4.36 6.16 -4.16
C THR A 76 3.74 5.56 -5.42
N ARG A 77 3.01 6.37 -6.21
CA ARG A 77 2.48 5.95 -7.51
C ARG A 77 3.58 5.71 -8.55
N ASN A 78 4.63 6.53 -8.57
CA ASN A 78 5.78 6.29 -9.44
C ASN A 78 6.52 4.98 -9.09
N LEU A 79 6.45 4.55 -7.83
CA LEU A 79 6.94 3.24 -7.37
C LEU A 79 5.97 2.08 -7.70
N GLY A 80 4.84 2.38 -8.35
CA GLY A 80 3.80 1.42 -8.70
C GLY A 80 3.01 0.91 -7.49
N CYS A 81 2.84 1.73 -6.46
CA CYS A 81 1.85 1.45 -5.42
C CYS A 81 0.44 1.58 -5.98
N ILE A 82 -0.47 0.80 -5.43
CA ILE A 82 -1.86 0.70 -5.85
C ILE A 82 -2.72 1.52 -4.90
N ASP A 83 -3.55 2.42 -5.40
CA ASP A 83 -4.49 3.20 -4.59
C ASP A 83 -5.75 2.39 -4.34
N ALA A 84 -6.14 2.19 -3.08
CA ALA A 84 -7.29 1.37 -2.70
C ALA A 84 -8.66 2.03 -2.94
N ASP A 85 -8.69 3.17 -3.63
CA ASP A 85 -9.84 4.07 -3.71
C ASP A 85 -10.46 4.37 -2.33
N ASN A 86 -11.65 3.84 -2.05
CA ASN A 86 -12.39 4.03 -0.81
C ASN A 86 -12.43 2.76 0.07
N LEU A 87 -11.69 1.72 -0.32
CA LEU A 87 -11.70 0.45 0.40
C LEU A 87 -10.94 0.58 1.71
N SER A 88 -11.54 0.04 2.78
CA SER A 88 -10.84 -0.12 4.05
C SER A 88 -9.65 -1.07 3.89
N PRO A 89 -8.64 -1.01 4.77
CA PRO A 89 -7.44 -1.85 4.64
C PRO A 89 -7.77 -3.35 4.58
N GLN A 90 -8.78 -3.78 5.33
CA GLN A 90 -9.24 -5.18 5.35
C GLN A 90 -9.87 -5.58 4.01
N LYS A 91 -10.70 -4.72 3.42
CA LYS A 91 -11.31 -4.97 2.11
C LYS A 91 -10.27 -4.93 1.00
N ALA A 92 -9.36 -3.97 1.04
CA ALA A 92 -8.27 -3.82 0.10
C ALA A 92 -7.37 -5.06 0.08
N ARG A 93 -7.06 -5.64 1.26
CA ARG A 93 -6.31 -6.91 1.35
C ARG A 93 -7.03 -8.06 0.67
N ILE A 94 -8.33 -8.20 0.88
CA ILE A 94 -9.12 -9.27 0.25
C ILE A 94 -9.13 -9.09 -1.27
N LEU A 95 -9.33 -7.86 -1.76
CA LEU A 95 -9.31 -7.58 -3.19
C LEU A 95 -7.94 -7.85 -3.79
N LEU A 96 -6.85 -7.42 -3.15
CA LEU A 96 -5.49 -7.71 -3.60
C LEU A 96 -5.23 -9.22 -3.69
N MET A 97 -5.61 -9.98 -2.66
CA MET A 97 -5.49 -11.45 -2.66
C MET A 97 -6.22 -12.08 -3.85
N LEU A 98 -7.43 -11.60 -4.16
CA LEU A 98 -8.21 -12.09 -5.29
C LEU A 98 -7.61 -11.68 -6.64
N ALA A 99 -7.23 -10.41 -6.79
CA ALA A 99 -6.65 -9.86 -8.02
C ALA A 99 -5.32 -10.55 -8.37
N MET A 100 -4.51 -10.88 -7.36
CA MET A 100 -3.25 -11.61 -7.52
C MET A 100 -3.39 -13.03 -8.07
N THR A 101 -4.60 -13.62 -8.03
CA THR A 101 -4.88 -14.90 -8.72
C THR A 101 -4.96 -14.74 -10.24
N ARG A 102 -5.05 -13.50 -10.73
CA ARG A 102 -5.18 -13.15 -12.15
C ARG A 102 -3.92 -12.53 -12.72
N THR A 103 -3.31 -11.61 -11.99
CA THR A 103 -2.14 -10.85 -12.45
C THR A 103 -1.26 -10.42 -11.28
N ARG A 104 0.01 -10.15 -11.57
CA ARG A 104 0.93 -9.48 -10.63
C ARG A 104 1.42 -8.13 -11.16
N ASP A 105 0.96 -7.72 -12.34
CA ASP A 105 1.30 -6.43 -12.90
C ASP A 105 0.62 -5.30 -12.10
N PRO A 106 1.35 -4.29 -11.61
CA PRO A 106 0.78 -3.24 -10.78
C PRO A 106 -0.29 -2.40 -11.48
N ALA A 107 -0.16 -2.15 -12.79
CA ALA A 107 -1.14 -1.38 -13.53
C ALA A 107 -2.42 -2.18 -13.71
N GLU A 108 -2.33 -3.47 -14.06
CA GLU A 108 -3.50 -4.34 -14.11
C GLU A 108 -4.13 -4.54 -12.71
N LEU A 109 -3.31 -4.61 -11.66
CA LEU A 109 -3.83 -4.67 -10.28
C LEU A 109 -4.62 -3.39 -9.95
N GLN A 110 -4.15 -2.21 -10.33
CA GLN A 110 -4.86 -0.95 -10.13
C GLN A 110 -6.25 -0.96 -10.79
N GLU A 111 -6.40 -1.57 -11.97
CA GLU A 111 -7.70 -1.67 -12.65
C GLU A 111 -8.75 -2.44 -11.82
N PHE A 112 -8.36 -3.36 -10.94
CA PHE A 112 -9.31 -4.02 -10.03
C PHE A 112 -9.82 -3.08 -8.94
N PHE A 113 -9.01 -2.10 -8.51
CA PHE A 113 -9.37 -1.13 -7.47
C PHE A 113 -10.15 0.07 -8.01
N ASP A 114 -10.04 0.35 -9.31
CA ASP A 114 -10.75 1.45 -9.97
C ASP A 114 -12.23 1.14 -10.31
N ARG A 115 -12.73 -0.04 -9.94
CA ARG A 115 -14.05 -0.58 -10.33
C ARG A 115 -15.16 -0.38 -9.31
#